data_AF-A0A8C6SYK8-F1
#
_entry.id   AF-A0A8C6SYK8-F1
#
_cell.length_a   1.000
_cell.length_b   1.000
_cell.length_c   1.000
_cell.angle_alpha   90.00
_cell.angle_beta   90.00
_cell.angle_gamma   90.00
#
_symmetry.space_group_name_H-M   'P 1'
#
loop_
_entity.id
_entity.type
_entity.pdbx_description
1 polymer ?
#
loop_
_entity_poly.entity_id
_entity_poly.type
_entity_poly.pdbx_seq_one_letter_code
_entity_poly.pdbx_strand_id
1 'polypeptide(L)'
;ISKLCVLILVRSLMVSFAPSYQQFPRACANQDALLSKECCPPWEGDGSACGASSGRGWCQDVEVTQEPDGPQYPFSGLDDREKWPLVFYNRTCQCAGNFMGINCGDCKFGYFGANCNERRESLRRNVFHLSRAERVRLVSYLNLAKHTVSSDYVIPTGTLQEMRNGSTPLFADVSVYDIFVWMHYYVSRSALLGGPGNVWTDVDFGHWAPGFLPWHRVYLLHWEHEIRKLTGDTSFSIPYWDWRDARGCDVCTDELMGARHPQDPNILSPGSVFSSWRVLCSRPEEYNSRGVLCDARPEGPLRRNPGNHNRNVVERLPPSEDVEFALSLTDYDTGATDRTANMSFRNTLEGFGDPRTGTGNSSHRSLHAAVHVFMNGTMSSVQGSANDPIFLLHHAFEAPATPSQYPESNAPIGHNGGYFMVPFLPLHRNRDFFISSKDVGYDYSLLLDANQRLSESIRPFLEELWGVWGWLALAAVVGGILSVALAAVIVHTKYKYGGFTWLHARKWRNLFALPESEPLIFSPDSEETGYNYQSTM
;
A
#
# COMPACT_ATOMS: atom_id res chain seq x y z
N ILE A 1 43.52 34.78 -37.89
CA ILE A 1 43.87 33.62 -37.02
C ILE A 1 43.03 33.74 -35.74
N SER A 2 41.71 33.58 -35.81
CA SER A 2 40.95 32.31 -35.77
C SER A 2 40.90 31.71 -34.36
N LYS A 3 39.90 32.01 -33.53
CA LYS A 3 38.52 31.45 -33.56
C LYS A 3 38.42 29.90 -33.65
N LEU A 4 39.51 29.15 -33.47
CA LEU A 4 39.55 27.70 -33.67
C LEU A 4 39.86 26.86 -32.41
N CYS A 5 40.26 27.49 -31.29
CA CYS A 5 40.64 26.76 -30.06
C CYS A 5 39.52 26.63 -29.01
N VAL A 6 38.41 27.35 -29.14
CA VAL A 6 37.29 27.33 -28.16
C VAL A 6 36.19 26.32 -28.54
N LEU A 7 36.18 25.82 -29.79
CA LEU A 7 35.12 24.95 -30.30
C LEU A 7 35.34 23.44 -30.04
N ILE A 8 36.48 23.04 -29.47
CA ILE A 8 36.88 21.63 -29.33
C ILE A 8 36.59 21.09 -27.92
N LEU A 9 36.66 21.92 -26.88
CA LEU A 9 36.40 21.51 -25.48
C LEU A 9 34.91 21.39 -25.11
N VAL A 10 33.98 21.74 -26.01
CA VAL A 10 32.52 21.66 -25.80
C VAL A 10 31.89 20.49 -26.58
N ARG A 11 32.70 19.53 -27.06
CA ARG A 11 32.24 18.43 -27.92
C ARG A 11 32.45 17.02 -27.38
N SER A 12 32.79 16.88 -26.10
CA SER A 12 32.98 15.58 -25.42
C SER A 12 32.05 15.33 -24.23
N LEU A 13 31.02 16.16 -24.04
CA LEU A 13 29.84 15.86 -23.20
C LEU A 13 28.57 15.84 -24.07
N MET A 14 28.52 14.88 -25.00
CA MET A 14 27.24 14.22 -25.33
C MET A 14 27.28 12.92 -24.51
N VAL A 15 26.59 12.83 -23.38
CA VAL A 15 25.13 12.63 -23.30
C VAL A 15 24.77 11.28 -23.95
N SER A 16 25.10 10.22 -23.24
CA SER A 16 24.78 8.83 -23.58
C SER A 16 23.32 8.51 -23.21
N PHE A 17 22.35 9.06 -23.93
CA PHE A 17 20.94 8.70 -23.78
C PHE A 17 20.50 7.68 -24.83
N ALA A 18 20.39 6.41 -24.43
CA ALA A 18 19.40 5.42 -24.90
C ALA A 18 19.72 4.03 -24.33
N PRO A 19 18.71 3.17 -24.06
CA PRO A 19 17.42 3.48 -23.46
C PRO A 19 17.17 2.67 -22.16
N SER A 20 16.18 3.08 -21.39
CA SER A 20 15.70 2.41 -20.18
C SER A 20 14.28 1.86 -20.38
N TYR A 21 13.96 0.71 -19.76
CA TYR A 21 12.62 0.11 -19.57
C TYR A 21 12.53 -0.50 -18.12
N GLN A 22 11.38 -0.71 -17.39
CA GLN A 22 11.31 -1.27 -15.99
C GLN A 22 10.14 -2.26 -15.45
N GLN A 23 10.30 -3.21 -14.45
CA GLN A 23 9.92 -4.67 -14.02
C GLN A 23 10.89 -5.95 -14.06
N PHE A 24 10.96 -6.89 -15.04
CA PHE A 24 11.97 -8.00 -15.17
C PHE A 24 13.45 -7.56 -15.08
N PRO A 25 14.34 -8.14 -14.25
CA PRO A 25 15.69 -7.62 -13.98
C PRO A 25 16.42 -6.95 -15.17
N ARG A 26 16.81 -5.67 -15.07
CA ARG A 26 17.17 -4.80 -16.22
C ARG A 26 18.22 -5.42 -17.14
N ALA A 27 19.23 -6.05 -16.55
CA ALA A 27 20.31 -6.73 -17.27
C ALA A 27 19.90 -8.04 -17.98
N CYS A 28 18.70 -8.57 -17.72
CA CYS A 28 18.12 -9.74 -18.38
C CYS A 28 17.07 -9.39 -19.45
N ALA A 29 16.62 -8.14 -19.50
CA ALA A 29 15.53 -7.70 -20.38
C ALA A 29 16.00 -7.40 -21.82
N ASN A 30 16.68 -8.36 -22.43
CA ASN A 30 17.29 -8.24 -23.75
C ASN A 30 17.17 -9.56 -24.53
N GLN A 31 17.50 -9.50 -25.82
CA GLN A 31 17.38 -10.63 -26.73
C GLN A 31 18.28 -11.81 -26.31
N ASP A 32 19.50 -11.56 -25.86
CA ASP A 32 20.46 -12.61 -25.53
C ASP A 32 20.04 -13.41 -24.29
N ALA A 33 19.59 -12.72 -23.23
CA ALA A 33 19.09 -13.33 -22.01
C ALA A 33 17.74 -14.07 -22.19
N LEU A 34 16.83 -13.56 -23.05
CA LEU A 34 15.59 -14.27 -23.37
C LEU A 34 15.82 -15.50 -24.29
N LEU A 35 16.75 -15.42 -25.23
CA LEU A 35 17.08 -16.56 -26.12
C LEU A 35 17.92 -17.64 -25.42
N SER A 36 18.81 -17.27 -24.50
CA SER A 36 19.54 -18.22 -23.64
C SER A 36 18.69 -18.79 -22.51
N LYS A 37 17.58 -18.10 -22.15
CA LYS A 37 16.79 -18.35 -20.95
C LYS A 37 17.60 -18.28 -19.65
N GLU A 38 18.61 -17.42 -19.59
CA GLU A 38 19.44 -17.20 -18.40
C GLU A 38 19.33 -15.75 -17.91
N CYS A 39 18.90 -15.57 -16.66
CA CYS A 39 18.89 -14.29 -15.96
C CYS A 39 19.80 -14.34 -14.74
N CYS A 40 21.11 -14.25 -15.01
CA CYS A 40 22.16 -14.32 -14.00
C CYS A 40 23.08 -13.08 -14.05
N PRO A 41 22.56 -11.87 -13.74
CA PRO A 41 23.31 -10.64 -13.90
C PRO A 41 24.52 -10.55 -12.97
N PRO A 42 25.57 -9.80 -13.37
CA PRO A 42 26.75 -9.59 -12.54
C PRO A 42 26.41 -8.75 -11.30
N TRP A 43 27.13 -9.01 -10.20
CA TRP A 43 27.13 -8.13 -9.03
C TRP A 43 28.21 -7.06 -9.17
N GLU A 44 27.86 -5.78 -8.99
CA GLU A 44 28.78 -4.66 -9.22
C GLU A 44 30.05 -4.70 -8.36
N GLY A 45 30.00 -5.34 -7.19
CA GLY A 45 31.13 -5.39 -6.25
C GLY A 45 32.25 -6.35 -6.63
N ASP A 46 32.02 -7.33 -7.52
CA ASP A 46 33.08 -8.23 -8.03
C ASP A 46 33.02 -8.51 -9.55
N GLY A 47 31.98 -8.02 -10.24
CA GLY A 47 31.78 -8.20 -11.68
C GLY A 47 31.33 -9.60 -12.11
N SER A 48 31.16 -10.55 -11.19
CA SER A 48 30.79 -11.92 -11.49
C SER A 48 29.29 -12.16 -11.39
N ALA A 49 28.77 -13.07 -12.24
CA ALA A 49 27.36 -13.48 -12.22
C ALA A 49 26.94 -13.91 -10.81
N CYS A 50 25.86 -13.31 -10.29
CA CYS A 50 25.32 -13.58 -8.96
C CYS A 50 26.29 -13.34 -7.77
N GLY A 51 27.39 -12.59 -7.98
CA GLY A 51 28.43 -12.37 -6.96
C GLY A 51 29.15 -13.66 -6.55
N ALA A 52 29.30 -14.61 -7.48
CA ALA A 52 29.90 -15.92 -7.25
C ALA A 52 31.35 -15.86 -6.76
N SER A 53 32.13 -14.85 -7.19
CA SER A 53 33.53 -14.69 -6.75
C SER A 53 33.63 -14.28 -5.27
N SER A 54 32.63 -13.55 -4.78
CA SER A 54 32.46 -13.20 -3.35
C SER A 54 31.64 -14.23 -2.57
N GLY A 55 31.22 -15.33 -3.19
CA GLY A 55 30.39 -16.36 -2.56
C GLY A 55 28.96 -15.92 -2.19
N ARG A 56 28.43 -14.87 -2.84
CA ARG A 56 27.08 -14.34 -2.58
C ARG A 56 25.96 -15.20 -3.16
N GLY A 57 26.24 -15.93 -4.21
CA GLY A 57 25.29 -16.78 -4.92
C GLY A 57 25.88 -17.29 -6.23
N TRP A 58 25.10 -18.12 -6.94
CA TRP A 58 25.53 -18.74 -8.19
C TRP A 58 24.38 -18.83 -9.18
N CYS A 59 24.72 -18.78 -10.47
CA CYS A 59 23.76 -19.02 -11.54
C CYS A 59 23.42 -20.51 -11.62
N GLN A 60 22.16 -20.86 -11.40
CA GLN A 60 21.70 -22.25 -11.33
C GLN A 60 20.37 -22.41 -12.08
N ASP A 61 20.06 -23.66 -12.44
CA ASP A 61 18.77 -24.02 -13.03
C ASP A 61 17.63 -23.85 -12.02
N VAL A 62 16.43 -23.57 -12.54
CA VAL A 62 15.25 -23.26 -11.72
C VAL A 62 14.36 -24.50 -11.55
N GLU A 63 14.37 -25.06 -10.35
CA GLU A 63 13.55 -26.23 -10.00
C GLU A 63 12.14 -25.81 -9.55
N VAL A 64 11.17 -25.94 -10.46
CA VAL A 64 9.74 -25.78 -10.16
C VAL A 64 9.12 -27.10 -9.69
N THR A 65 8.07 -27.01 -8.87
CA THR A 65 7.32 -28.19 -8.43
C THR A 65 6.65 -28.91 -9.61
N GLN A 66 6.46 -30.23 -9.48
CA GLN A 66 5.68 -31.06 -10.41
C GLN A 66 4.40 -31.59 -9.76
N GLU A 67 4.06 -31.12 -8.56
CA GLU A 67 2.75 -31.36 -7.94
C GLU A 67 1.62 -30.82 -8.83
N PRO A 68 0.47 -31.52 -8.93
CA PRO A 68 -0.63 -31.11 -9.78
C PRO A 68 -1.33 -29.84 -9.27
N ASP A 69 -1.80 -29.03 -10.21
CA ASP A 69 -2.70 -27.91 -9.95
C ASP A 69 -4.16 -28.37 -9.92
N GLY A 70 -5.02 -27.57 -9.29
CA GLY A 70 -6.46 -27.82 -9.18
C GLY A 70 -7.21 -27.71 -10.53
N PRO A 71 -8.39 -28.33 -10.66
CA PRO A 71 -9.13 -28.43 -11.92
C PRO A 71 -9.71 -27.11 -12.45
N GLN A 72 -9.55 -26.00 -11.72
CA GLN A 72 -10.07 -24.67 -12.10
C GLN A 72 -9.41 -24.09 -13.36
N TYR A 73 -8.18 -24.52 -13.72
CA TYR A 73 -7.47 -24.09 -14.92
C TYR A 73 -7.27 -25.27 -15.91
N PRO A 74 -8.10 -25.42 -16.96
CA PRO A 74 -8.11 -26.61 -17.81
C PRO A 74 -7.14 -26.57 -19.00
N PHE A 75 -6.13 -25.68 -18.98
CA PHE A 75 -5.19 -25.46 -20.08
C PHE A 75 -3.74 -25.76 -19.66
N SER A 76 -2.84 -25.91 -20.63
CA SER A 76 -1.40 -25.81 -20.38
C SER A 76 -0.63 -25.39 -21.62
N GLY A 77 0.48 -24.68 -21.42
CA GLY A 77 1.33 -24.10 -22.46
C GLY A 77 0.71 -22.86 -23.13
N LEU A 78 -0.23 -22.18 -22.48
CA LEU A 78 -0.92 -21.00 -23.02
C LEU A 78 -0.67 -19.71 -22.24
N ASP A 79 -0.46 -19.77 -20.92
CA ASP A 79 -0.20 -18.56 -20.13
C ASP A 79 1.28 -18.45 -19.71
N ASP A 80 1.90 -17.30 -20.01
CA ASP A 80 3.28 -16.95 -19.63
C ASP A 80 3.58 -17.03 -18.10
N ARG A 81 2.55 -17.23 -17.26
CA ARG A 81 2.63 -17.41 -15.81
C ARG A 81 2.72 -18.87 -15.36
N GLU A 82 2.40 -19.83 -16.24
CA GLU A 82 2.54 -21.26 -15.94
C GLU A 82 3.98 -21.63 -15.57
N LYS A 83 4.15 -22.42 -14.50
CA LYS A 83 5.47 -22.90 -14.03
C LYS A 83 6.54 -21.79 -13.96
N TRP A 84 6.16 -20.63 -13.43
CA TRP A 84 7.01 -19.44 -13.32
C TRP A 84 8.39 -19.74 -12.71
N PRO A 85 9.49 -19.23 -13.29
CA PRO A 85 9.60 -18.32 -14.42
C PRO A 85 9.94 -19.02 -15.76
N LEU A 86 9.78 -20.35 -15.86
CA LEU A 86 10.38 -21.18 -16.93
C LEU A 86 9.97 -20.82 -18.36
N VAL A 87 8.85 -20.11 -18.53
CA VAL A 87 8.49 -19.51 -19.82
C VAL A 87 9.59 -18.55 -20.30
N PHE A 88 10.12 -17.68 -19.44
CA PHE A 88 11.16 -16.69 -19.77
C PHE A 88 12.57 -17.18 -19.46
N TYR A 89 12.81 -17.73 -18.26
CA TYR A 89 14.16 -18.12 -17.82
C TYR A 89 14.18 -19.49 -17.17
N ASN A 90 15.08 -20.35 -17.63
CA ASN A 90 15.38 -21.65 -17.04
C ASN A 90 16.46 -21.54 -15.96
N ARG A 91 17.26 -20.47 -15.97
CA ARG A 91 18.40 -20.26 -15.07
C ARG A 91 18.36 -18.87 -14.43
N THR A 92 18.55 -18.80 -13.12
CA THR A 92 18.57 -17.55 -12.35
C THR A 92 19.60 -17.59 -11.23
N CYS A 93 19.89 -16.44 -10.62
CA CYS A 93 20.72 -16.38 -9.41
C CYS A 93 20.05 -17.04 -8.20
N GLN A 94 20.73 -18.03 -7.62
CA GLN A 94 20.40 -18.57 -6.29
C GLN A 94 21.40 -18.03 -5.26
N CYS A 95 20.89 -17.32 -4.24
CA CYS A 95 21.72 -16.57 -3.29
C CYS A 95 22.01 -17.33 -1.99
N ALA A 96 23.26 -17.22 -1.52
CA ALA A 96 23.77 -17.90 -0.33
C ALA A 96 23.36 -17.19 0.97
N GLY A 97 23.15 -17.97 2.04
CA GLY A 97 22.96 -17.44 3.40
C GLY A 97 21.86 -16.37 3.49
N ASN A 98 22.26 -15.13 3.78
CA ASN A 98 21.37 -13.97 3.94
C ASN A 98 21.36 -13.00 2.74
N PHE A 99 22.00 -13.34 1.62
CA PHE A 99 21.95 -12.54 0.40
C PHE A 99 20.63 -12.74 -0.37
N MET A 100 20.18 -11.71 -1.09
CA MET A 100 19.03 -11.76 -2.02
C MET A 100 19.21 -10.76 -3.18
N GLY A 101 18.16 -10.57 -3.98
CA GLY A 101 18.15 -9.63 -5.10
C GLY A 101 18.65 -10.28 -6.39
N ILE A 102 18.48 -9.57 -7.49
CA ILE A 102 18.63 -10.09 -8.85
C ILE A 102 20.03 -10.65 -9.17
N ASN A 103 21.07 -10.15 -8.49
CA ASN A 103 22.46 -10.54 -8.60
C ASN A 103 23.09 -10.94 -7.25
N CYS A 104 22.27 -11.24 -6.24
CA CYS A 104 22.71 -11.51 -4.85
C CYS A 104 23.45 -10.34 -4.17
N GLY A 105 23.27 -9.11 -4.65
CA GLY A 105 23.80 -7.89 -4.04
C GLY A 105 23.09 -7.44 -2.77
N ASP A 106 21.77 -7.61 -2.72
CA ASP A 106 20.88 -7.19 -1.63
C ASP A 106 20.89 -8.18 -0.44
N CYS A 107 20.23 -7.81 0.65
CA CYS A 107 20.08 -8.63 1.87
C CYS A 107 18.64 -9.08 2.09
N LYS A 108 18.45 -10.35 2.49
CA LYS A 108 17.14 -10.92 2.85
C LYS A 108 16.41 -10.03 3.85
N PHE A 109 15.08 -9.97 3.75
CA PHE A 109 14.26 -9.15 4.63
C PHE A 109 14.60 -9.38 6.11
N GLY A 110 14.82 -8.27 6.84
CA GLY A 110 15.34 -8.28 8.22
C GLY A 110 16.86 -8.25 8.36
N TYR A 111 17.63 -8.45 7.29
CA TYR A 111 19.10 -8.40 7.30
C TYR A 111 19.64 -7.17 6.57
N PHE A 112 20.73 -6.62 7.11
CA PHE A 112 21.35 -5.37 6.68
C PHE A 112 22.89 -5.44 6.77
N GLY A 113 23.55 -4.37 6.35
CA GLY A 113 25.01 -4.27 6.29
C GLY A 113 25.59 -4.95 5.04
N ALA A 114 26.81 -4.59 4.63
CA ALA A 114 27.39 -5.02 3.36
C ALA A 114 27.44 -6.55 3.16
N ASN A 115 27.54 -7.31 4.26
CA ASN A 115 27.60 -8.77 4.28
C ASN A 115 26.32 -9.44 4.83
N CYS A 116 25.21 -8.71 4.94
CA CYS A 116 23.89 -9.22 5.36
C CYS A 116 23.87 -9.95 6.72
N ASN A 117 24.71 -9.50 7.65
CA ASN A 117 24.87 -10.09 8.98
C ASN A 117 24.20 -9.27 10.10
N GLU A 118 23.73 -8.05 9.82
CA GLU A 118 23.04 -7.22 10.81
C GLU A 118 21.53 -7.50 10.78
N ARG A 119 21.00 -8.30 11.70
CA ARG A 119 19.53 -8.44 11.84
C ARG A 119 18.95 -7.18 12.48
N ARG A 120 17.92 -6.58 11.87
CA ARG A 120 17.14 -5.46 12.39
C ARG A 120 15.65 -5.73 12.20
N GLU A 121 14.83 -5.35 13.18
CA GLU A 121 13.37 -5.56 13.16
C GLU A 121 12.67 -4.21 12.96
N SER A 122 11.79 -4.11 11.96
CA SER A 122 11.10 -2.87 11.58
C SER A 122 9.67 -2.85 12.10
N LEU A 123 9.24 -1.77 12.76
CA LEU A 123 7.87 -1.66 13.26
C LEU A 123 6.96 -1.05 12.18
N ARG A 124 5.97 -1.80 11.71
CA ARG A 124 4.82 -1.28 10.95
C ARG A 124 3.84 -0.67 11.94
N ARG A 125 3.56 0.63 11.79
CA ARG A 125 2.79 1.43 12.74
C ARG A 125 1.42 1.78 12.16
N ASN A 126 0.40 1.99 13.00
CA ASN A 126 -0.86 2.57 12.53
C ASN A 126 -0.56 3.97 11.93
N VAL A 127 -1.11 4.26 10.75
CA VAL A 127 -0.92 5.53 10.04
C VAL A 127 -1.31 6.77 10.89
N PHE A 128 -2.26 6.63 11.81
CA PHE A 128 -2.67 7.68 12.74
C PHE A 128 -1.74 7.84 13.95
N HIS A 129 -0.85 6.88 14.20
CA HIS A 129 0.20 6.96 15.23
C HIS A 129 1.52 7.54 14.67
N LEU A 130 1.54 7.96 13.40
CA LEU A 130 2.67 8.65 12.79
C LEU A 130 2.64 10.15 13.14
N SER A 131 3.78 10.70 13.57
CA SER A 131 3.92 12.14 13.75
C SER A 131 3.87 12.88 12.41
N ARG A 132 3.64 14.20 12.45
CA ARG A 132 3.52 15.01 11.23
C ARG A 132 4.73 14.87 10.29
N ALA A 133 5.94 14.73 10.83
CA ALA A 133 7.14 14.48 10.04
C ALA A 133 7.13 13.11 9.37
N GLU A 134 6.68 12.07 10.08
CA GLU A 134 6.56 10.70 9.55
C GLU A 134 5.47 10.58 8.48
N ARG A 135 4.34 11.32 8.63
CA ARG A 135 3.28 11.42 7.62
C ARG A 135 3.74 12.13 6.35
N VAL A 136 4.47 13.25 6.49
CA VAL A 136 5.09 13.95 5.35
C VAL A 136 6.16 13.07 4.67
N ARG A 137 6.97 12.32 5.44
CA ARG A 137 7.94 11.35 4.90
C ARG A 137 7.25 10.30 4.03
N LEU A 138 6.19 9.67 4.54
CA LEU A 138 5.39 8.67 3.81
C LEU A 138 4.90 9.21 2.46
N VAL A 139 4.15 10.32 2.48
CA VAL A 139 3.57 10.91 1.25
C VAL A 139 4.68 11.33 0.26
N SER A 140 5.78 11.88 0.76
CA SER A 140 6.93 12.27 -0.06
C SER A 140 7.62 11.07 -0.72
N TYR A 141 7.83 9.96 0.01
CA TYR A 141 8.48 8.76 -0.50
C TYR A 141 7.61 8.02 -1.53
N LEU A 142 6.29 7.91 -1.30
CA LEU A 142 5.37 7.36 -2.29
C LEU A 142 5.34 8.22 -3.56
N ASN A 143 5.32 9.55 -3.42
CA ASN A 143 5.36 10.45 -4.58
C ASN A 143 6.70 10.43 -5.32
N LEU A 144 7.82 10.25 -4.62
CA LEU A 144 9.14 10.04 -5.23
C LEU A 144 9.18 8.71 -6.00
N ALA A 145 8.68 7.62 -5.40
CA ALA A 145 8.59 6.32 -6.06
C ALA A 145 7.69 6.34 -7.31
N LYS A 146 6.63 7.15 -7.33
CA LYS A 146 5.75 7.33 -8.49
C LYS A 146 6.38 8.12 -9.65
N HIS A 147 7.37 8.98 -9.37
CA HIS A 147 7.99 9.85 -10.37
C HIS A 147 9.44 9.47 -10.72
N THR A 148 10.02 8.48 -10.03
CA THR A 148 11.35 7.96 -10.34
C THR A 148 11.23 6.65 -11.11
N VAL A 149 11.71 6.64 -12.35
CA VAL A 149 11.95 5.39 -13.11
C VAL A 149 12.92 4.52 -12.31
N SER A 150 12.60 3.24 -12.15
CA SER A 150 13.43 2.32 -11.37
C SER A 150 14.81 2.07 -12.02
N SER A 151 15.75 1.50 -11.28
CA SER A 151 17.08 1.10 -11.77
C SER A 151 17.16 -0.39 -12.19
N ASP A 152 16.49 -1.28 -11.47
CA ASP A 152 16.90 -2.69 -11.36
C ASP A 152 16.15 -3.69 -12.27
N TYR A 153 15.02 -3.30 -12.87
CA TYR A 153 13.89 -4.20 -13.13
C TYR A 153 13.07 -3.69 -14.34
N VAL A 154 12.73 -4.42 -15.47
CA VAL A 154 11.92 -4.44 -16.83
C VAL A 154 10.41 -4.87 -17.20
N ILE A 155 9.35 -4.07 -17.52
CA ILE A 155 7.96 -4.60 -17.79
C ILE A 155 7.75 -5.14 -19.19
N PRO A 156 7.19 -6.36 -19.34
CA PRO A 156 6.71 -6.84 -20.62
C PRO A 156 5.41 -6.12 -21.00
N THR A 157 5.39 -5.53 -22.20
CA THR A 157 4.18 -4.96 -22.82
C THR A 157 3.58 -5.89 -23.88
N GLY A 158 3.98 -7.15 -23.86
CA GLY A 158 3.49 -8.23 -24.71
C GLY A 158 3.96 -9.58 -24.16
N THR A 159 3.28 -10.64 -24.54
CA THR A 159 3.61 -12.03 -24.20
C THR A 159 4.94 -12.47 -24.82
N LEU A 160 5.54 -13.56 -24.32
CA LEU A 160 6.75 -14.13 -24.92
C LEU A 160 6.51 -14.56 -26.39
N GLN A 161 5.29 -14.97 -26.73
CA GLN A 161 4.88 -15.27 -28.11
C GLN A 161 4.92 -14.00 -28.99
N GLU A 162 4.39 -12.87 -28.51
CA GLU A 162 4.48 -11.58 -29.20
C GLU A 162 5.94 -11.08 -29.31
N MET A 163 6.78 -11.38 -28.31
CA MET A 163 8.23 -11.16 -28.36
C MET A 163 8.99 -12.10 -29.34
N ARG A 164 8.28 -12.92 -30.13
CA ARG A 164 8.86 -13.92 -31.04
C ARG A 164 9.83 -14.86 -30.32
N ASN A 165 9.38 -15.40 -29.19
CA ASN A 165 10.15 -16.27 -28.30
C ASN A 165 11.49 -15.64 -27.87
N GLY A 166 11.46 -14.34 -27.52
CA GLY A 166 12.63 -13.57 -27.08
C GLY A 166 13.42 -12.87 -28.20
N SER A 167 13.17 -13.20 -29.47
CA SER A 167 13.87 -12.61 -30.63
C SER A 167 13.52 -11.13 -30.87
N THR A 168 12.52 -10.58 -30.20
CA THR A 168 12.11 -9.18 -30.28
C THR A 168 11.56 -8.74 -28.93
N PRO A 169 12.41 -8.34 -27.96
CA PRO A 169 11.97 -7.95 -26.62
C PRO A 169 10.94 -6.81 -26.65
N LEU A 170 9.82 -6.97 -25.94
CA LEU A 170 8.73 -5.98 -25.87
C LEU A 170 8.61 -5.44 -24.45
N PHE A 171 9.32 -4.36 -24.19
CA PHE A 171 9.57 -3.84 -22.86
C PHE A 171 9.34 -2.32 -22.74
N ALA A 172 8.84 -1.84 -21.59
CA ALA A 172 8.57 -0.42 -21.34
C ALA A 172 9.07 0.08 -19.97
N ASP A 173 9.31 1.38 -19.83
CA ASP A 173 9.79 2.07 -18.62
C ASP A 173 8.62 2.46 -17.73
N VAL A 174 8.69 2.13 -16.44
CA VAL A 174 7.74 2.60 -15.41
C VAL A 174 8.47 3.01 -14.13
N SER A 175 7.75 3.67 -13.23
CA SER A 175 8.29 4.14 -11.95
C SER A 175 8.50 3.01 -10.94
N VAL A 176 9.26 3.26 -9.87
CA VAL A 176 9.40 2.32 -8.73
C VAL A 176 8.03 1.96 -8.13
N TYR A 177 7.08 2.89 -8.10
CA TYR A 177 5.70 2.61 -7.68
C TYR A 177 4.95 1.74 -8.71
N ASP A 178 5.09 2.07 -10.00
CA ASP A 178 4.32 1.44 -11.08
C ASP A 178 4.82 0.05 -11.49
N ILE A 179 6.03 -0.32 -11.07
CA ILE A 179 6.44 -1.73 -10.99
C ILE A 179 5.39 -2.53 -10.22
N PHE A 180 5.06 -2.13 -9.00
CA PHE A 180 4.16 -2.91 -8.14
C PHE A 180 2.73 -2.91 -8.68
N VAL A 181 2.25 -1.76 -9.18
CA VAL A 181 0.99 -1.66 -9.94
C VAL A 181 0.92 -2.71 -11.05
N TRP A 182 1.98 -2.84 -11.85
CA TRP A 182 2.02 -3.83 -12.92
C TRP A 182 2.10 -5.27 -12.41
N MET A 183 2.81 -5.57 -11.31
CA MET A 183 2.83 -6.93 -10.73
C MET A 183 1.42 -7.37 -10.32
N HIS A 184 0.66 -6.47 -9.70
CA HIS A 184 -0.71 -6.73 -9.26
C HIS A 184 -1.67 -6.90 -10.45
N TYR A 185 -1.56 -6.05 -11.47
CA TYR A 185 -2.24 -6.27 -12.75
C TYR A 185 -1.90 -7.63 -13.37
N TYR A 186 -0.62 -8.02 -13.39
CA TYR A 186 -0.16 -9.23 -14.08
C TYR A 186 -0.48 -10.52 -13.31
N VAL A 187 -0.50 -10.49 -11.98
CA VAL A 187 -0.97 -11.62 -11.19
C VAL A 187 -2.47 -11.84 -11.38
N SER A 188 -3.25 -10.76 -11.51
CA SER A 188 -4.72 -10.79 -11.62
C SER A 188 -5.31 -10.69 -13.02
N ARG A 189 -4.51 -10.62 -14.09
CA ARG A 189 -5.07 -10.63 -15.46
C ARG A 189 -5.67 -12.00 -15.79
N SER A 190 -6.68 -11.97 -16.65
CA SER A 190 -7.19 -13.19 -17.31
C SER A 190 -6.08 -13.87 -18.14
N ALA A 191 -6.18 -15.19 -18.33
CA ALA A 191 -5.26 -15.89 -19.22
C ALA A 191 -5.62 -15.64 -20.68
N LEU A 192 -4.62 -15.33 -21.50
CA LEU A 192 -4.79 -15.04 -22.92
C LEU A 192 -4.72 -16.37 -23.69
N LEU A 193 -5.84 -16.83 -24.25
CA LEU A 193 -5.93 -18.13 -24.95
C LEU A 193 -5.59 -18.03 -26.45
N GLY A 194 -5.01 -16.90 -26.88
CA GLY A 194 -4.66 -16.58 -28.26
C GLY A 194 -5.78 -15.88 -29.03
N GLY A 195 -5.52 -14.63 -29.43
CA GLY A 195 -6.41 -13.81 -30.27
C GLY A 195 -7.38 -12.91 -29.48
N PRO A 196 -8.02 -11.93 -30.17
CA PRO A 196 -8.86 -10.92 -29.51
C PRO A 196 -10.10 -11.51 -28.83
N GLY A 197 -10.35 -11.16 -27.58
CA GLY A 197 -11.52 -11.60 -26.80
C GLY A 197 -11.49 -13.06 -26.32
N ASN A 198 -10.49 -13.84 -26.72
CA ASN A 198 -10.34 -15.24 -26.35
C ASN A 198 -9.50 -15.35 -25.06
N VAL A 199 -10.17 -15.23 -23.91
CA VAL A 199 -9.52 -15.24 -22.59
C VAL A 199 -10.22 -16.17 -21.59
N TRP A 200 -9.47 -16.72 -20.65
CA TRP A 200 -10.01 -17.40 -19.46
C TRP A 200 -9.98 -16.45 -18.27
N THR A 201 -11.15 -16.13 -17.71
CA THR A 201 -11.29 -15.14 -16.63
C THR A 201 -11.20 -15.72 -15.23
N ASP A 202 -11.43 -17.02 -15.05
CA ASP A 202 -11.41 -17.69 -13.73
C ASP A 202 -10.00 -18.20 -13.42
N VAL A 203 -9.04 -17.27 -13.38
CA VAL A 203 -7.65 -17.48 -12.99
C VAL A 203 -7.05 -16.19 -12.43
N ASP A 204 -6.43 -16.31 -11.28
CA ASP A 204 -5.60 -15.33 -10.61
C ASP A 204 -4.43 -16.12 -9.98
N PHE A 205 -3.26 -15.52 -9.78
CA PHE A 205 -2.08 -16.17 -9.18
C PHE A 205 -1.72 -15.58 -7.80
N GLY A 206 -2.54 -14.66 -7.28
CA GLY A 206 -2.32 -13.88 -6.06
C GLY A 206 -3.59 -13.58 -5.25
N HIS A 207 -4.75 -14.05 -5.69
CA HIS A 207 -6.05 -13.94 -5.01
C HIS A 207 -6.86 -15.23 -5.13
N TRP A 208 -8.03 -15.26 -4.51
CA TRP A 208 -9.10 -16.25 -4.61
C TRP A 208 -8.77 -17.66 -4.09
N ALA A 209 -7.54 -17.88 -3.63
CA ALA A 209 -6.91 -19.17 -3.34
C ALA A 209 -5.67 -19.00 -2.41
N PRO A 210 -5.10 -20.08 -1.82
CA PRO A 210 -4.12 -20.04 -0.72
C PRO A 210 -2.96 -19.04 -0.82
N GLY A 211 -2.41 -18.82 -2.02
CA GLY A 211 -1.35 -17.84 -2.26
C GLY A 211 -1.66 -16.39 -1.85
N PHE A 212 -2.92 -16.01 -1.60
CA PHE A 212 -3.34 -14.63 -1.32
C PHE A 212 -2.47 -13.89 -0.28
N LEU A 213 -2.32 -14.44 0.93
CA LEU A 213 -1.55 -13.79 2.00
C LEU A 213 -0.03 -13.86 1.83
N PRO A 214 0.62 -14.99 1.48
CA PRO A 214 2.06 -14.97 1.24
C PRO A 214 2.43 -14.07 0.05
N TRP A 215 1.61 -14.01 -1.01
CA TRP A 215 1.82 -13.13 -2.15
C TRP A 215 1.80 -11.65 -1.74
N HIS A 216 0.72 -11.19 -1.09
CA HIS A 216 0.61 -9.80 -0.66
C HIS A 216 1.66 -9.42 0.40
N ARG A 217 2.11 -10.38 1.21
CA ARG A 217 3.25 -10.18 2.12
C ARG A 217 4.56 -9.92 1.37
N VAL A 218 4.92 -10.77 0.40
CA VAL A 218 6.16 -10.63 -0.39
C VAL A 218 6.11 -9.37 -1.26
N TYR A 219 4.95 -9.05 -1.80
CA TYR A 219 4.67 -7.82 -2.53
C TYR A 219 4.99 -6.57 -1.70
N LEU A 220 4.40 -6.45 -0.50
CA LEU A 220 4.68 -5.32 0.40
C LEU A 220 6.14 -5.28 0.87
N LEU A 221 6.79 -6.43 1.06
CA LEU A 221 8.19 -6.50 1.46
C LEU A 221 9.14 -5.99 0.37
N HIS A 222 8.90 -6.35 -0.90
CA HIS A 222 9.63 -5.77 -2.02
C HIS A 222 9.35 -4.27 -2.18
N TRP A 223 8.10 -3.84 -2.04
CA TRP A 223 7.75 -2.43 -2.15
C TRP A 223 8.42 -1.58 -1.06
N GLU A 224 8.46 -2.09 0.18
CA GLU A 224 9.17 -1.48 1.30
C GLU A 224 10.70 -1.45 1.07
N HIS A 225 11.26 -2.51 0.47
CA HIS A 225 12.69 -2.63 0.15
C HIS A 225 13.12 -1.69 -0.97
N GLU A 226 12.37 -1.59 -2.06
CA GLU A 226 12.70 -0.69 -3.17
C GLU A 226 12.51 0.80 -2.80
N ILE A 227 11.54 1.13 -1.93
CA ILE A 227 11.46 2.48 -1.35
C ILE A 227 12.68 2.77 -0.44
N ARG A 228 13.15 1.80 0.37
CA ARG A 228 14.39 1.94 1.16
C ARG A 228 15.61 2.15 0.26
N LYS A 229 15.75 1.41 -0.85
CA LYS A 229 16.84 1.56 -1.84
C LYS A 229 16.79 2.93 -2.51
N LEU A 230 15.62 3.35 -3.00
CA LEU A 230 15.39 4.65 -3.64
C LEU A 230 15.70 5.86 -2.74
N THR A 231 15.42 5.75 -1.44
CA THR A 231 15.52 6.87 -0.48
C THR A 231 16.80 6.86 0.36
N GLY A 232 17.49 5.72 0.45
CA GLY A 232 18.55 5.47 1.42
C GLY A 232 18.06 5.29 2.87
N ASP A 233 16.77 5.47 3.14
CA ASP A 233 16.20 5.42 4.49
C ASP A 233 15.83 3.99 4.88
N THR A 234 16.83 3.25 5.37
CA THR A 234 16.64 1.88 5.90
C THR A 234 15.64 1.77 7.07
N SER A 235 15.22 2.90 7.68
CA SER A 235 14.22 2.93 8.75
C SER A 235 12.76 3.07 8.26
N PHE A 236 12.56 3.35 6.97
CA PHE A 236 11.21 3.40 6.39
C PHE A 236 10.50 2.05 6.55
N SER A 237 9.23 2.05 6.92
CA SER A 237 8.34 0.88 6.94
C SER A 237 6.96 1.30 6.42
N ILE A 238 6.24 0.38 5.76
CA ILE A 238 4.87 0.67 5.30
C ILE A 238 3.94 0.67 6.52
N PRO A 239 3.26 1.79 6.83
CA PRO A 239 2.28 1.84 7.91
C PRO A 239 0.96 1.21 7.48
N TYR A 240 0.14 0.82 8.45
CA TYR A 240 -1.17 0.21 8.19
C TYR A 240 -2.31 1.17 8.53
N TRP A 241 -3.45 1.01 7.84
CA TRP A 241 -4.73 1.62 8.24
C TRP A 241 -5.59 0.56 8.91
N ASP A 242 -5.76 0.71 10.23
CA ASP A 242 -6.78 -0.02 10.97
C ASP A 242 -8.15 0.54 10.57
N TRP A 243 -8.82 -0.13 9.66
CA TRP A 243 -10.12 0.27 9.09
C TRP A 243 -11.32 -0.25 9.89
N ARG A 244 -11.08 -0.97 11.00
CA ARG A 244 -12.15 -1.58 11.80
C ARG A 244 -13.04 -0.52 12.41
N ASP A 245 -14.35 -0.76 12.32
CA ASP A 245 -15.41 0.10 12.87
C ASP A 245 -15.43 1.54 12.29
N ALA A 246 -14.61 1.81 11.25
CA ALA A 246 -14.52 3.09 10.58
C ALA A 246 -15.83 3.44 9.87
N ARG A 247 -16.27 4.70 10.02
CA ARG A 247 -17.53 5.18 9.41
C ARG A 247 -17.34 5.79 8.01
N GLY A 248 -16.08 5.95 7.59
CA GLY A 248 -15.69 6.57 6.34
C GLY A 248 -14.24 6.23 5.97
N CYS A 249 -13.73 6.86 4.92
CA CYS A 249 -12.30 6.78 4.61
C CYS A 249 -11.53 7.79 5.49
N ASP A 250 -11.19 7.40 6.71
CA ASP A 250 -10.54 8.31 7.67
C ASP A 250 -9.11 8.70 7.25
N VAL A 251 -8.49 7.93 6.35
CA VAL A 251 -7.21 8.25 5.69
C VAL A 251 -7.33 9.15 4.46
N CYS A 252 -8.55 9.46 3.99
CA CYS A 252 -8.79 10.33 2.83
C CYS A 252 -8.72 11.81 3.24
N THR A 253 -7.55 12.27 3.63
CA THR A 253 -7.23 13.68 3.94
C THR A 253 -6.02 14.13 3.14
N ASP A 254 -5.88 15.43 2.88
CA ASP A 254 -4.74 15.95 2.10
C ASP A 254 -3.39 15.89 2.84
N GLU A 255 -3.39 15.63 4.16
CA GLU A 255 -2.19 15.29 4.93
C GLU A 255 -1.80 13.79 4.85
N LEU A 256 -2.70 12.95 4.31
CA LEU A 256 -2.53 11.52 4.08
C LEU A 256 -2.88 11.20 2.62
N MET A 257 -3.83 10.29 2.36
CA MET A 257 -4.02 9.67 1.05
C MET A 257 -4.93 10.46 0.09
N GLY A 258 -5.15 11.73 0.38
CA GLY A 258 -5.92 12.68 -0.43
C GLY A 258 -7.40 12.73 -0.08
N ALA A 259 -7.90 13.95 0.12
CA ALA A 259 -9.31 14.23 0.32
C ALA A 259 -10.12 14.13 -0.99
N ARG A 260 -11.46 14.14 -0.88
CA ARG A 260 -12.36 14.23 -2.03
C ARG A 260 -12.34 15.64 -2.63
N HIS A 261 -12.30 15.75 -3.95
CA HIS A 261 -12.38 17.04 -4.65
C HIS A 261 -13.77 17.68 -4.47
N PRO A 262 -13.89 18.98 -4.13
CA PRO A 262 -15.18 19.58 -3.76
C PRO A 262 -16.22 19.60 -4.89
N GLN A 263 -15.79 19.67 -6.16
CA GLN A 263 -16.67 19.77 -7.34
C GLN A 263 -16.84 18.48 -8.17
N ASP A 264 -16.01 17.44 -7.97
CA ASP A 264 -16.20 16.10 -8.59
C ASP A 264 -15.91 15.06 -7.50
N PRO A 265 -16.93 14.38 -6.94
CA PRO A 265 -16.74 13.46 -5.82
C PRO A 265 -15.95 12.19 -6.18
N ASN A 266 -15.56 12.01 -7.44
CA ASN A 266 -14.86 10.84 -7.96
C ASN A 266 -13.35 11.05 -8.18
N ILE A 267 -12.81 12.24 -7.88
CA ILE A 267 -11.36 12.52 -7.94
C ILE A 267 -10.85 13.11 -6.61
N LEU A 268 -9.52 13.11 -6.46
CA LEU A 268 -8.86 13.67 -5.29
C LEU A 268 -8.76 15.20 -5.34
N SER A 269 -8.77 15.80 -4.15
CA SER A 269 -8.50 17.23 -3.91
C SER A 269 -7.14 17.63 -4.49
N PRO A 270 -7.02 18.81 -5.15
CA PRO A 270 -5.75 19.33 -5.64
C PRO A 270 -4.74 19.67 -4.52
N GLY A 271 -5.17 19.66 -3.26
CA GLY A 271 -4.30 19.81 -2.10
C GLY A 271 -3.38 18.61 -1.84
N SER A 272 -3.72 17.43 -2.38
CA SER A 272 -2.90 16.23 -2.27
C SER A 272 -2.12 15.93 -3.55
N VAL A 273 -0.84 15.55 -3.39
CA VAL A 273 0.04 15.14 -4.50
C VAL A 273 -0.55 14.00 -5.35
N PHE A 274 -1.35 13.12 -4.74
CA PHE A 274 -1.98 11.98 -5.40
C PHE A 274 -3.03 12.39 -6.46
N SER A 275 -3.54 13.63 -6.43
CA SER A 275 -4.41 14.16 -7.50
C SER A 275 -3.68 14.34 -8.84
N SER A 276 -2.36 14.55 -8.80
CA SER A 276 -1.53 14.69 -10.00
C SER A 276 -1.24 13.34 -10.70
N TRP A 277 -1.37 12.23 -9.97
CA TRP A 277 -0.99 10.91 -10.43
C TRP A 277 -1.80 10.44 -11.64
N ARG A 278 -1.23 9.51 -12.40
CA ARG A 278 -1.92 8.80 -13.48
C ARG A 278 -1.92 7.30 -13.23
N VAL A 279 -3.04 6.66 -13.52
CA VAL A 279 -3.21 5.22 -13.36
C VAL A 279 -2.66 4.45 -14.55
N LEU A 280 -2.28 3.20 -14.30
CA LEU A 280 -1.61 2.28 -15.20
C LEU A 280 -2.20 0.87 -15.02
N CYS A 281 -2.41 0.18 -16.14
CA CYS A 281 -3.04 -1.14 -16.27
C CYS A 281 -4.44 -1.28 -15.67
N SER A 282 -5.27 -0.24 -15.78
CA SER A 282 -6.58 -0.14 -15.11
C SER A 282 -7.81 -0.51 -15.97
N ARG A 283 -7.60 -0.98 -17.21
CA ARG A 283 -8.66 -1.32 -18.18
C ARG A 283 -8.65 -2.81 -18.60
N PRO A 284 -8.88 -3.77 -17.69
CA PRO A 284 -8.79 -5.20 -18.01
C PRO A 284 -9.71 -5.63 -19.17
N GLU A 285 -10.87 -4.99 -19.36
CA GLU A 285 -11.78 -5.26 -20.48
C GLU A 285 -11.20 -4.86 -21.84
N GLU A 286 -10.42 -3.77 -21.91
CA GLU A 286 -9.75 -3.35 -23.14
C GLU A 286 -8.64 -4.36 -23.51
N TYR A 287 -7.86 -4.80 -22.53
CA TYR A 287 -6.78 -5.77 -22.73
C TYR A 287 -7.31 -7.16 -23.11
N ASN A 288 -8.35 -7.63 -22.42
CA ASN A 288 -9.01 -8.90 -22.71
C ASN A 288 -9.69 -8.89 -24.10
N SER A 289 -10.42 -7.84 -24.46
CA SER A 289 -11.07 -7.74 -25.77
C SER A 289 -10.07 -7.67 -26.93
N ARG A 290 -8.86 -7.16 -26.69
CA ARG A 290 -7.76 -7.11 -27.67
C ARG A 290 -6.86 -8.36 -27.67
N GLY A 291 -6.84 -9.13 -26.57
CA GLY A 291 -5.99 -10.30 -26.39
C GLY A 291 -4.51 -9.97 -26.14
N VAL A 292 -4.22 -8.87 -25.43
CA VAL A 292 -2.87 -8.30 -25.24
C VAL A 292 -2.58 -7.95 -23.78
N LEU A 293 -1.32 -7.69 -23.44
CA LEU A 293 -0.94 -7.09 -22.16
C LEU A 293 -1.18 -5.56 -22.12
N CYS A 294 -1.20 -5.01 -20.92
CA CYS A 294 -1.09 -3.56 -20.65
C CYS A 294 0.18 -2.97 -21.31
N ASP A 295 0.05 -1.83 -21.99
CA ASP A 295 1.12 -1.22 -22.81
C ASP A 295 1.93 -0.11 -22.10
N ALA A 296 1.90 -0.10 -20.76
CA ALA A 296 2.58 0.86 -19.88
C ALA A 296 2.09 2.32 -19.90
N ARG A 297 1.01 2.63 -20.63
CA ARG A 297 0.64 4.04 -20.85
C ARG A 297 -0.22 4.62 -19.72
N PRO A 298 -0.06 5.91 -19.40
CA PRO A 298 -0.96 6.62 -18.48
C PRO A 298 -2.41 6.65 -18.98
N GLU A 299 -3.35 6.06 -18.24
CA GLU A 299 -4.74 5.85 -18.70
C GLU A 299 -5.75 6.90 -18.23
N GLY A 300 -5.44 7.67 -17.20
CA GLY A 300 -6.32 8.65 -16.57
C GLY A 300 -5.86 9.08 -15.18
N PRO A 301 -6.57 9.99 -14.49
CA PRO A 301 -6.32 10.30 -13.08
C PRO A 301 -6.82 9.17 -12.17
N LEU A 302 -6.33 9.13 -10.93
CA LEU A 302 -6.87 8.25 -9.90
C LEU A 302 -8.36 8.56 -9.65
N ARG A 303 -9.19 7.52 -9.51
CA ARG A 303 -10.62 7.63 -9.20
C ARG A 303 -10.91 7.07 -7.81
N ARG A 304 -11.62 7.82 -6.97
CA ARG A 304 -12.03 7.36 -5.62
C ARG A 304 -13.29 8.10 -5.18
N ASN A 305 -14.32 7.39 -4.75
CA ASN A 305 -15.56 7.97 -4.22
C ASN A 305 -16.08 7.17 -3.00
N PRO A 306 -15.36 7.17 -1.86
CA PRO A 306 -15.64 6.23 -0.77
C PRO A 306 -17.04 6.39 -0.17
N GLY A 307 -17.68 5.26 0.17
CA GLY A 307 -19.03 5.22 0.72
C GLY A 307 -20.18 5.30 -0.31
N ASN A 308 -19.86 5.47 -1.60
CA ASN A 308 -20.81 5.52 -2.72
C ASN A 308 -20.81 4.23 -3.58
N HIS A 309 -20.38 3.12 -2.99
CA HIS A 309 -20.34 1.78 -3.58
C HIS A 309 -21.73 1.13 -3.64
N ASN A 310 -21.84 -0.02 -4.33
CA ASN A 310 -23.06 -0.83 -4.33
C ASN A 310 -23.31 -1.46 -2.96
N ARG A 311 -24.24 -0.89 -2.19
CA ARG A 311 -24.55 -1.32 -0.81
C ARG A 311 -25.16 -2.72 -0.69
N ASN A 312 -25.62 -3.31 -1.79
CA ASN A 312 -26.08 -4.70 -1.81
C ASN A 312 -24.90 -5.69 -1.79
N VAL A 313 -23.69 -5.26 -2.14
CA VAL A 313 -22.47 -6.08 -2.11
C VAL A 313 -21.68 -5.84 -0.82
N VAL A 314 -21.56 -4.58 -0.38
CA VAL A 314 -20.88 -4.17 0.87
C VAL A 314 -21.76 -3.20 1.62
N GLU A 315 -22.18 -3.52 2.85
CA GLU A 315 -23.04 -2.66 3.66
C GLU A 315 -22.28 -1.44 4.22
N ARG A 316 -21.08 -1.69 4.75
CA ARG A 316 -20.21 -0.76 5.49
C ARG A 316 -18.74 -1.21 5.42
N LEU A 317 -17.80 -0.38 5.90
CA LEU A 317 -16.46 -0.88 6.22
C LEU A 317 -16.56 -1.93 7.34
N PRO A 318 -15.65 -2.92 7.41
CA PRO A 318 -15.85 -4.07 8.28
C PRO A 318 -15.67 -3.69 9.76
N PRO A 319 -16.53 -4.16 10.65
CA PRO A 319 -16.39 -4.01 12.10
C PRO A 319 -15.29 -4.87 12.70
N SER A 320 -14.95 -4.63 13.98
CA SER A 320 -14.04 -5.52 14.72
C SER A 320 -14.60 -6.95 14.88
N GLU A 321 -15.92 -7.12 14.98
CA GLU A 321 -16.58 -8.43 15.11
C GLU A 321 -16.26 -9.39 13.92
N ASP A 322 -16.21 -8.87 12.69
CA ASP A 322 -15.84 -9.65 11.49
C ASP A 322 -14.37 -10.13 11.56
N VAL A 323 -13.47 -9.30 12.12
CA VAL A 323 -12.04 -9.62 12.25
C VAL A 323 -11.80 -10.63 13.37
N GLU A 324 -12.51 -10.50 14.49
CA GLU A 324 -12.48 -11.46 15.59
C GLU A 324 -13.03 -12.83 15.16
N PHE A 325 -14.09 -12.87 14.36
CA PHE A 325 -14.58 -14.11 13.76
C PHE A 325 -13.53 -14.76 12.85
N ALA A 326 -12.95 -14.00 11.91
CA ALA A 326 -11.92 -14.53 11.02
C ALA A 326 -10.72 -15.12 11.79
N LEU A 327 -10.21 -14.40 12.80
CA LEU A 327 -9.11 -14.87 13.67
C LEU A 327 -9.47 -16.08 14.55
N SER A 328 -10.75 -16.46 14.64
CA SER A 328 -11.19 -17.66 15.36
C SER A 328 -11.12 -18.95 14.52
N LEU A 329 -10.94 -18.84 13.20
CA LEU A 329 -10.87 -19.99 12.28
C LEU A 329 -9.51 -20.70 12.39
N THR A 330 -9.54 -22.03 12.57
CA THR A 330 -8.34 -22.85 12.85
C THR A 330 -7.59 -23.33 11.61
N ASP A 331 -8.33 -23.49 10.50
CA ASP A 331 -7.81 -24.03 9.25
C ASP A 331 -7.49 -22.87 8.29
N TYR A 332 -6.27 -22.85 7.76
CA TYR A 332 -5.83 -21.76 6.91
C TYR A 332 -6.67 -21.67 5.62
N ASP A 333 -6.87 -22.81 4.96
CA ASP A 333 -7.78 -22.94 3.84
C ASP A 333 -8.39 -24.35 3.80
N THR A 334 -9.50 -24.54 3.07
CA THR A 334 -10.30 -25.77 3.14
C THR A 334 -10.89 -26.19 1.79
N GLY A 335 -11.30 -27.46 1.68
CA GLY A 335 -12.08 -27.96 0.55
C GLY A 335 -11.33 -27.87 -0.79
N ALA A 336 -11.92 -27.16 -1.77
CA ALA A 336 -11.29 -26.90 -3.07
C ALA A 336 -10.20 -25.81 -3.02
N THR A 337 -10.00 -25.16 -1.87
CA THR A 337 -9.03 -24.07 -1.67
C THR A 337 -9.20 -22.92 -2.67
N ASP A 338 -10.45 -22.57 -2.94
CA ASP A 338 -10.84 -21.45 -3.79
C ASP A 338 -11.91 -20.57 -3.08
N ARG A 339 -12.63 -19.72 -3.83
CA ARG A 339 -13.69 -18.85 -3.29
C ARG A 339 -14.85 -19.61 -2.62
N THR A 340 -15.01 -20.91 -2.86
CA THR A 340 -16.06 -21.77 -2.27
C THR A 340 -15.69 -22.38 -0.91
N ALA A 341 -14.44 -22.20 -0.44
CA ALA A 341 -13.94 -22.80 0.80
C ALA A 341 -14.75 -22.34 2.05
N ASN A 342 -15.29 -23.31 2.80
CA ASN A 342 -16.06 -23.10 4.03
C ASN A 342 -15.17 -23.22 5.27
N MET A 343 -15.37 -22.38 6.28
CA MET A 343 -14.54 -22.29 7.51
C MET A 343 -13.05 -21.99 7.25
N SER A 344 -12.72 -21.49 6.06
CA SER A 344 -11.37 -21.13 5.64
C SER A 344 -10.98 -19.73 6.13
N PHE A 345 -9.89 -19.63 6.89
CA PHE A 345 -9.33 -18.36 7.32
C PHE A 345 -9.03 -17.44 6.13
N ARG A 346 -8.31 -17.96 5.12
CA ARG A 346 -7.91 -17.24 3.91
C ARG A 346 -9.15 -16.71 3.18
N ASN A 347 -10.14 -17.57 2.92
CA ASN A 347 -11.32 -17.19 2.15
C ASN A 347 -12.20 -16.16 2.88
N THR A 348 -12.28 -16.25 4.20
CA THR A 348 -13.03 -15.30 5.04
C THR A 348 -12.32 -13.96 5.11
N LEU A 349 -11.02 -13.94 5.44
CA LEU A 349 -10.22 -12.70 5.52
C LEU A 349 -10.17 -11.95 4.17
N GLU A 350 -10.01 -12.69 3.07
CA GLU A 350 -10.03 -12.15 1.71
C GLU A 350 -11.40 -11.54 1.32
N GLY A 351 -12.47 -11.91 2.02
CA GLY A 351 -13.78 -11.29 1.88
C GLY A 351 -14.77 -12.03 1.00
N PHE A 352 -14.52 -13.31 0.69
CA PHE A 352 -15.46 -14.19 -0.06
C PHE A 352 -16.18 -15.20 0.85
N GLY A 353 -15.62 -15.50 2.02
CA GLY A 353 -16.31 -16.17 3.12
C GLY A 353 -17.13 -15.19 3.96
N ASP A 354 -18.33 -15.62 4.36
CA ASP A 354 -19.19 -14.89 5.29
C ASP A 354 -18.53 -14.80 6.69
N PRO A 355 -18.33 -13.61 7.27
CA PRO A 355 -17.58 -13.41 8.51
C PRO A 355 -18.44 -13.65 9.77
N ARG A 356 -19.54 -14.41 9.66
CA ARG A 356 -20.45 -14.77 10.77
C ARG A 356 -20.78 -16.25 10.77
N THR A 357 -20.80 -16.89 9.60
CA THR A 357 -21.07 -18.32 9.40
C THR A 357 -19.90 -19.11 8.83
N GLY A 358 -18.85 -18.43 8.32
CA GLY A 358 -17.72 -19.05 7.62
C GLY A 358 -18.09 -19.67 6.27
N THR A 359 -19.29 -19.42 5.74
CA THR A 359 -19.73 -20.00 4.46
C THR A 359 -19.05 -19.31 3.29
N GLY A 360 -18.41 -20.08 2.41
CA GLY A 360 -17.74 -19.61 1.20
C GLY A 360 -18.72 -19.14 0.10
N ASN A 361 -18.18 -18.49 -0.92
CA ASN A 361 -18.90 -17.94 -2.07
C ASN A 361 -20.10 -17.04 -1.68
N SER A 362 -19.91 -16.19 -0.66
CA SER A 362 -20.93 -15.24 -0.21
C SER A 362 -21.37 -14.29 -1.32
N SER A 363 -22.64 -13.86 -1.30
CA SER A 363 -23.15 -12.78 -2.16
C SER A 363 -22.62 -11.41 -1.77
N HIS A 364 -22.19 -11.26 -0.51
CA HIS A 364 -21.61 -10.03 0.03
C HIS A 364 -20.08 -10.10 0.01
N ARG A 365 -19.42 -8.95 0.16
CA ARG A 365 -17.98 -8.86 0.41
C ARG A 365 -17.73 -8.33 1.81
N SER A 366 -16.85 -8.99 2.53
CA SER A 366 -16.42 -8.69 3.90
C SER A 366 -14.93 -8.28 3.91
N LEU A 367 -14.43 -7.88 5.08
CA LEU A 367 -12.99 -7.74 5.37
C LEU A 367 -12.17 -7.08 4.24
N HIS A 368 -11.20 -7.76 3.64
CA HIS A 368 -10.37 -7.27 2.52
C HIS A 368 -11.21 -6.71 1.35
N ALA A 369 -11.99 -7.57 0.69
CA ALA A 369 -12.76 -7.19 -0.49
C ALA A 369 -13.81 -6.10 -0.20
N ALA A 370 -14.29 -5.99 1.05
CA ALA A 370 -15.16 -4.90 1.46
C ALA A 370 -14.48 -3.53 1.37
N VAL A 371 -13.21 -3.39 1.78
CA VAL A 371 -12.48 -2.12 1.71
C VAL A 371 -12.21 -1.72 0.25
N HIS A 372 -11.80 -2.67 -0.60
CA HIS A 372 -11.61 -2.46 -2.04
C HIS A 372 -12.87 -1.94 -2.73
N VAL A 373 -14.01 -2.59 -2.49
CA VAL A 373 -15.31 -2.17 -3.04
C VAL A 373 -15.78 -0.86 -2.39
N PHE A 374 -15.58 -0.65 -1.09
CA PHE A 374 -16.05 0.53 -0.35
C PHE A 374 -15.58 1.86 -0.96
N MET A 375 -14.34 1.88 -1.48
CA MET A 375 -13.68 3.04 -2.08
C MET A 375 -14.32 3.52 -3.38
N ASN A 376 -15.09 2.68 -4.07
CA ASN A 376 -15.84 2.96 -5.30
C ASN A 376 -15.01 3.76 -6.32
N GLY A 377 -14.02 3.10 -6.91
CA GLY A 377 -13.08 3.73 -7.83
C GLY A 377 -11.96 2.77 -8.25
N THR A 378 -10.74 3.29 -8.38
CA THR A 378 -9.57 2.52 -8.82
C THR A 378 -9.27 1.33 -7.91
N MET A 379 -9.39 1.47 -6.58
CA MET A 379 -9.31 0.37 -5.60
C MET A 379 -10.30 -0.77 -5.85
N SER A 380 -11.41 -0.53 -6.54
CA SER A 380 -12.53 -1.48 -6.69
C SER A 380 -12.40 -2.39 -7.93
N SER A 381 -11.43 -2.15 -8.80
CA SER A 381 -10.94 -3.13 -9.77
C SER A 381 -9.79 -3.89 -9.13
N VAL A 382 -9.77 -5.23 -9.18
CA VAL A 382 -8.65 -6.03 -8.63
C VAL A 382 -7.36 -5.60 -9.33
N GLN A 383 -7.30 -5.75 -10.65
CA GLN A 383 -6.13 -5.47 -11.49
C GLN A 383 -5.67 -4.01 -11.42
N GLY A 384 -6.60 -3.06 -11.21
CA GLY A 384 -6.30 -1.65 -11.12
C GLY A 384 -5.94 -1.15 -9.71
N SER A 385 -6.22 -1.91 -8.65
CA SER A 385 -6.31 -1.38 -7.28
C SER A 385 -5.02 -0.77 -6.74
N ALA A 386 -3.88 -1.41 -6.99
CA ALA A 386 -2.55 -0.97 -6.53
C ALA A 386 -2.13 0.46 -6.98
N ASN A 387 -2.79 1.03 -7.98
CA ASN A 387 -2.61 2.43 -8.36
C ASN A 387 -2.97 3.44 -7.25
N ASP A 388 -3.85 3.04 -6.31
CA ASP A 388 -4.27 3.88 -5.20
C ASP A 388 -3.33 3.68 -3.98
N PRO A 389 -2.72 4.73 -3.41
CA PRO A 389 -1.83 4.59 -2.25
C PRO A 389 -2.53 4.08 -0.98
N ILE A 390 -3.87 4.01 -0.93
CA ILE A 390 -4.59 3.32 0.14
C ILE A 390 -4.34 1.80 0.13
N PHE A 391 -4.07 1.21 -1.04
CA PHE A 391 -3.72 -0.22 -1.18
C PHE A 391 -2.63 -0.64 -0.19
N LEU A 392 -1.56 0.17 -0.11
CA LEU A 392 -0.43 -0.05 0.79
C LEU A 392 -0.85 -0.08 2.26
N LEU A 393 -1.69 0.87 2.69
CA LEU A 393 -2.18 0.92 4.07
C LEU A 393 -3.14 -0.23 4.40
N HIS A 394 -3.94 -0.63 3.41
CA HIS A 394 -4.95 -1.67 3.55
C HIS A 394 -4.31 -3.04 3.72
N HIS A 395 -3.52 -3.50 2.74
CA HIS A 395 -2.83 -4.80 2.81
C HIS A 395 -1.78 -4.86 3.92
N ALA A 396 -1.19 -3.72 4.32
CA ALA A 396 -0.30 -3.71 5.48
C ALA A 396 -1.02 -4.10 6.79
N PHE A 397 -2.34 -3.88 6.90
CA PHE A 397 -3.12 -4.27 8.09
C PHE A 397 -3.42 -5.78 8.17
N GLU A 398 -3.31 -6.51 7.07
CA GLU A 398 -3.71 -7.92 6.99
C GLU A 398 -2.74 -8.81 7.79
N ALA A 399 -3.28 -9.47 8.80
CA ALA A 399 -2.48 -10.19 9.79
C ALA A 399 -1.93 -11.53 9.24
N PRO A 400 -0.68 -11.91 9.59
CA PRO A 400 -0.15 -13.25 9.34
C PRO A 400 -1.03 -14.38 9.91
N ALA A 401 -1.41 -15.32 9.05
CA ALA A 401 -1.92 -16.63 9.44
C ALA A 401 -0.82 -17.53 10.05
N THR A 402 -1.23 -18.60 10.75
CA THR A 402 -0.32 -19.59 11.36
C THR A 402 -0.24 -20.91 10.57
N PRO A 403 0.82 -21.73 10.72
CA PRO A 403 1.20 -22.73 9.72
C PRO A 403 0.38 -24.03 9.62
N SER A 404 -0.87 -24.07 10.07
CA SER A 404 -1.59 -25.34 10.30
C SER A 404 -1.80 -26.20 9.04
N GLN A 405 -2.29 -25.61 7.95
CA GLN A 405 -2.69 -26.33 6.73
C GLN A 405 -2.50 -25.47 5.46
N TYR A 406 -1.28 -25.39 4.93
CA TYR A 406 -1.05 -24.85 3.58
C TYR A 406 -1.00 -26.01 2.56
N PRO A 407 -1.77 -25.98 1.45
CA PRO A 407 -1.81 -27.10 0.49
C PRO A 407 -0.54 -27.18 -0.37
N GLU A 408 0.05 -28.37 -0.45
CA GLU A 408 1.22 -28.64 -1.30
C GLU A 408 0.84 -28.94 -2.76
N SER A 409 -0.35 -29.48 -2.99
CA SER A 409 -0.87 -29.88 -4.30
C SER A 409 -2.39 -29.72 -4.42
N ASN A 410 -2.89 -29.69 -5.66
CA ASN A 410 -4.30 -29.57 -6.06
C ASN A 410 -4.99 -28.23 -5.70
N ALA A 411 -4.27 -27.22 -5.21
CA ALA A 411 -4.78 -25.85 -5.13
C ALA A 411 -4.84 -25.21 -6.54
N PRO A 412 -5.64 -24.15 -6.75
CA PRO A 412 -5.66 -23.39 -8.00
C PRO A 412 -4.25 -22.99 -8.47
N ILE A 413 -4.04 -22.98 -9.79
CA ILE A 413 -2.71 -22.82 -10.40
C ILE A 413 -1.96 -21.60 -9.86
N GLY A 414 -0.73 -21.82 -9.39
CA GLY A 414 0.07 -20.78 -8.71
C GLY A 414 0.00 -20.78 -7.18
N HIS A 415 -1.04 -21.36 -6.57
CA HIS A 415 -1.29 -21.27 -5.12
C HIS A 415 -0.75 -22.46 -4.31
N ASN A 416 -0.31 -23.54 -4.96
CA ASN A 416 0.36 -24.68 -4.33
C ASN A 416 1.63 -24.25 -3.55
N GLY A 417 1.94 -24.91 -2.43
CA GLY A 417 3.01 -24.51 -1.49
C GLY A 417 4.40 -24.38 -2.12
N GLY A 418 4.73 -25.30 -3.05
CA GLY A 418 6.00 -25.32 -3.78
C GLY A 418 6.11 -24.37 -4.99
N TYR A 419 5.02 -23.69 -5.40
CA TYR A 419 5.05 -22.75 -6.53
C TYR A 419 5.85 -21.48 -6.19
N PHE A 420 6.57 -20.96 -7.18
CA PHE A 420 7.13 -19.61 -7.13
C PHE A 420 6.04 -18.56 -7.42
N MET A 421 5.96 -17.52 -6.60
CA MET A 421 4.94 -16.47 -6.74
C MET A 421 5.19 -15.61 -7.97
N VAL A 422 4.15 -15.44 -8.79
CA VAL A 422 4.19 -14.69 -10.05
C VAL A 422 3.98 -13.19 -9.79
N PRO A 423 4.74 -12.25 -10.38
CA PRO A 423 5.90 -12.40 -11.26
C PRO A 423 7.21 -12.05 -10.54
N PHE A 424 7.44 -12.52 -9.31
CA PHE A 424 8.63 -12.14 -8.56
C PHE A 424 9.91 -12.72 -9.18
N LEU A 425 10.91 -11.84 -9.33
CA LEU A 425 12.31 -12.16 -9.57
C LEU A 425 13.12 -11.20 -8.67
N PRO A 426 13.95 -11.66 -7.71
CA PRO A 426 14.28 -13.06 -7.41
C PRO A 426 13.08 -13.93 -7.01
N LEU A 427 13.28 -15.25 -7.05
CA LEU A 427 12.21 -16.23 -6.88
C LEU A 427 11.90 -16.50 -5.40
N HIS A 428 10.61 -16.58 -5.08
CA HIS A 428 10.08 -16.81 -3.73
C HIS A 428 8.94 -17.81 -3.78
N ARG A 429 8.94 -18.87 -2.95
CA ARG A 429 7.82 -19.83 -2.92
C ARG A 429 6.74 -19.42 -1.92
N ASN A 430 5.49 -19.80 -2.18
CA ASN A 430 4.36 -19.52 -1.28
C ASN A 430 4.65 -19.92 0.17
N ARG A 431 5.11 -21.16 0.38
CA ARG A 431 5.34 -21.73 1.71
C ARG A 431 6.48 -21.08 2.49
N ASP A 432 7.48 -20.52 1.80
CA ASP A 432 8.67 -19.91 2.43
C ASP A 432 8.31 -18.66 3.25
N PHE A 433 7.21 -17.99 2.90
CA PHE A 433 6.72 -16.78 3.58
C PHE A 433 5.60 -17.05 4.59
N PHE A 434 5.30 -18.31 4.85
CA PHE A 434 4.31 -18.75 5.85
C PHE A 434 4.93 -18.90 7.26
N ILE A 435 5.80 -17.94 7.61
CA ILE A 435 6.55 -17.82 8.88
C ILE A 435 6.09 -16.58 9.66
N SER A 436 6.65 -16.30 10.85
CA SER A 436 6.24 -15.11 11.62
C SER A 436 6.75 -13.83 10.95
N SER A 437 6.08 -12.69 11.18
CA SER A 437 6.54 -11.38 10.70
C SER A 437 7.98 -11.08 11.16
N LYS A 438 8.34 -11.50 12.38
CA LYS A 438 9.67 -11.29 12.96
C LYS A 438 10.75 -12.08 12.27
N ASP A 439 10.46 -13.29 11.80
CA ASP A 439 11.41 -14.08 11.02
C ASP A 439 11.74 -13.40 9.67
N VAL A 440 10.79 -12.62 9.14
CA VAL A 440 10.96 -11.74 7.95
C VAL A 440 11.42 -10.31 8.31
N GLY A 441 11.75 -10.05 9.59
CA GLY A 441 12.35 -8.79 10.03
C GLY A 441 11.41 -7.61 10.30
N TYR A 442 10.12 -7.85 10.54
CA TYR A 442 9.19 -6.78 10.93
C TYR A 442 8.19 -7.20 12.01
N ASP A 443 7.53 -6.23 12.65
CA ASP A 443 6.43 -6.47 13.57
C ASP A 443 5.38 -5.35 13.48
N TYR A 444 4.23 -5.53 14.13
CA TYR A 444 3.12 -4.59 14.12
C TYR A 444 2.93 -3.88 15.45
N SER A 445 2.67 -2.56 15.43
CA SER A 445 2.32 -1.82 16.65
C SER A 445 1.07 -2.33 17.36
N LEU A 446 0.17 -3.05 16.65
CA LEU A 446 -1.00 -3.71 17.26
C LEU A 446 -0.67 -5.01 18.04
N LEU A 447 0.52 -5.57 17.90
CA LEU A 447 0.95 -6.80 18.58
C LEU A 447 1.82 -6.53 19.83
N LEU A 448 2.31 -5.30 19.99
CA LEU A 448 3.04 -4.82 21.17
C LEU A 448 2.23 -4.92 22.47
N ASP A 449 2.86 -4.72 23.64
CA ASP A 449 2.14 -4.69 24.92
C ASP A 449 1.25 -3.43 25.08
N ALA A 450 0.36 -3.42 26.08
CA ALA A 450 -0.59 -2.33 26.28
C ALA A 450 0.07 -0.97 26.60
N ASN A 451 1.20 -0.96 27.32
CA ASN A 451 1.94 0.26 27.65
C ASN A 451 2.68 0.78 26.41
N GLN A 452 3.25 -0.12 25.61
CA GLN A 452 3.88 0.18 24.32
C GLN A 452 2.86 0.76 23.33
N ARG A 453 1.68 0.13 23.17
CA ARG A 453 0.57 0.67 22.35
C ARG A 453 0.15 2.08 22.78
N LEU A 454 0.03 2.31 24.09
CA LEU A 454 -0.32 3.62 24.63
C LEU A 454 0.76 4.67 24.35
N SER A 455 2.03 4.31 24.52
CA SER A 455 3.18 5.17 24.20
C SER A 455 3.20 5.53 22.71
N GLU A 456 2.99 4.56 21.84
CA GLU A 456 2.93 4.74 20.38
C GLU A 456 1.76 5.63 19.94
N SER A 457 0.59 5.50 20.57
CA SER A 457 -0.59 6.34 20.28
C SER A 457 -0.43 7.79 20.77
N ILE A 458 0.23 8.00 21.92
CA ILE A 458 0.45 9.33 22.51
C ILE A 458 1.63 10.08 21.85
N ARG A 459 2.61 9.36 21.27
CA ARG A 459 3.84 9.92 20.70
C ARG A 459 3.64 11.10 19.73
N PRO A 460 2.70 11.08 18.75
CA PRO A 460 2.48 12.22 17.84
C PRO A 460 2.12 13.51 18.58
N PHE A 461 1.22 13.42 19.56
CA PHE A 461 0.78 14.57 20.35
C PHE A 461 1.92 15.13 21.20
N LEU A 462 2.79 14.28 21.73
CA LEU A 462 4.00 14.73 22.44
C LEU A 462 4.98 15.43 21.50
N GLU A 463 5.26 14.89 20.31
CA GLU A 463 6.15 15.55 19.34
C GLU A 463 5.63 16.94 18.92
N GLU A 464 4.32 17.09 18.70
CA GLU A 464 3.70 18.39 18.40
C GLU A 464 3.73 19.34 19.61
N LEU A 465 3.42 18.86 20.81
CA LEU A 465 3.50 19.65 22.05
C LEU A 465 4.92 20.16 22.32
N TRP A 466 5.95 19.32 22.17
CA TRP A 466 7.36 19.72 22.26
C TRP A 466 7.72 20.77 21.20
N GLY A 467 7.22 20.62 19.98
CA GLY A 467 7.42 21.58 18.89
C GLY A 467 6.85 22.98 19.17
N VAL A 468 5.71 23.08 19.87
CA VAL A 468 5.13 24.37 20.27
C VAL A 468 5.57 24.86 21.65
N TRP A 469 6.18 24.00 22.48
CA TRP A 469 6.49 24.32 23.88
C TRP A 469 7.36 25.57 24.05
N GLY A 470 8.36 25.77 23.19
CA GLY A 470 9.20 26.98 23.20
C GLY A 470 8.41 28.26 22.93
N TRP A 471 7.41 28.20 22.04
CA TRP A 471 6.53 29.33 21.74
C TRP A 471 5.52 29.59 22.87
N LEU A 472 4.98 28.55 23.49
CA LEU A 472 4.10 28.66 24.66
C LEU A 472 4.85 29.26 25.87
N ALA A 473 6.07 28.79 26.13
CA ALA A 473 6.93 29.34 27.18
C ALA A 473 7.30 30.82 26.91
N LEU A 474 7.66 31.17 25.67
CA LEU A 474 7.92 32.56 25.27
C LEU A 474 6.67 33.44 25.43
N ALA A 475 5.49 32.97 25.01
CA ALA A 475 4.23 33.69 25.16
C ALA A 475 3.87 33.91 26.64
N ALA A 476 4.10 32.92 27.51
CA ALA A 476 3.90 33.04 28.95
C ALA A 476 4.86 34.07 29.59
N VAL A 477 6.15 34.06 29.21
CA VAL A 477 7.14 35.04 29.67
C VAL A 477 6.80 36.45 29.20
N VAL A 478 6.47 36.64 27.92
CA VAL A 478 6.06 37.94 27.36
C VAL A 478 4.77 38.44 28.02
N GLY A 479 3.77 37.57 28.20
CA GLY A 479 2.54 37.90 28.92
C GLY A 479 2.81 38.34 30.36
N GLY A 480 3.68 37.63 31.08
CA GLY A 480 4.11 38.00 32.44
C GLY A 480 4.82 39.36 32.49
N ILE A 481 5.76 39.63 31.56
CA ILE A 481 6.46 40.92 31.46
C ILE A 481 5.46 42.05 31.18
N LEU A 482 4.51 41.86 30.24
CA LEU A 482 3.47 42.84 29.93
C LEU A 482 2.54 43.09 31.12
N SER A 483 2.15 42.05 31.88
CA SER A 483 1.35 42.20 33.09
C SER A 483 2.09 42.98 34.19
N VAL A 484 3.38 42.71 34.41
CA VAL A 484 4.20 43.44 35.38
C VAL A 484 4.41 44.89 34.95
N ALA A 485 4.68 45.14 33.67
CA ALA A 485 4.82 46.49 33.12
C ALA A 485 3.50 47.30 33.25
N LEU A 486 2.35 46.68 32.94
CA LEU A 486 1.04 47.30 33.09
C LEU A 486 0.74 47.62 34.57
N ALA A 487 1.02 46.69 35.49
CA ALA A 487 0.87 46.92 36.92
C ALA A 487 1.78 48.07 37.41
N ALA A 488 3.04 48.11 36.97
CA ALA A 488 3.98 49.19 37.28
C ALA A 488 3.49 50.55 36.74
N VAL A 489 2.93 50.61 35.53
CA VAL A 489 2.33 51.82 34.96
C VAL A 489 1.10 52.27 35.77
N ILE A 490 0.22 51.34 36.18
CA ILE A 490 -0.95 51.65 37.03
C ILE A 490 -0.53 52.17 38.41
N VAL A 491 0.53 51.62 39.01
CA VAL A 491 1.08 52.09 40.29
C VAL A 491 1.76 53.46 40.12
N HIS A 492 2.60 53.63 39.10
CA HIS A 492 3.31 54.89 38.85
C HIS A 492 2.35 56.03 38.50
N THR A 493 1.29 55.78 37.71
CA THR A 493 0.26 56.79 37.42
C THR A 493 -0.53 57.17 38.67
N LYS A 494 -0.96 56.20 39.50
CA LYS A 494 -1.58 56.49 40.81
C LYS A 494 -0.69 57.31 41.75
N TYR A 495 0.62 57.07 41.73
CA TYR A 495 1.58 57.78 42.56
C TYR A 495 1.89 59.19 42.05
N LYS A 496 2.00 59.36 40.72
CA LYS A 496 2.39 60.63 40.06
C LYS A 496 1.22 61.60 39.89
N TYR A 497 0.01 61.09 39.66
CA TYR A 497 -1.24 61.87 39.58
C TYR A 497 -2.04 61.70 40.88
N GLY A 498 -1.41 62.04 42.00
CA GLY A 498 -1.92 61.76 43.34
C GLY A 498 -3.34 62.31 43.56
N GLY A 499 -4.30 61.41 43.79
CA GLY A 499 -5.67 61.76 44.15
C GLY A 499 -6.71 61.69 43.03
N PHE A 500 -6.77 60.59 42.25
CA PHE A 500 -8.03 60.23 41.61
C PHE A 500 -8.98 59.66 42.67
N THR A 501 -10.03 60.40 43.02
CA THR A 501 -11.02 59.97 44.00
C THR A 501 -11.75 58.72 43.51
N TRP A 502 -12.02 57.80 44.45
CA TRP A 502 -12.71 56.56 44.18
C TRP A 502 -14.17 56.85 43.78
N LEU A 503 -14.45 56.78 42.47
CA LEU A 503 -15.83 56.65 42.00
C LEU A 503 -16.44 55.40 42.64
N HIS A 504 -17.56 55.59 43.34
CA HIS A 504 -18.17 54.57 44.20
C HIS A 504 -18.24 53.19 43.55
N ALA A 505 -17.76 52.17 44.25
CA ALA A 505 -18.01 50.78 43.86
C ALA A 505 -19.51 50.44 44.03
N ARG A 506 -20.28 50.63 42.98
CA ARG A 506 -21.65 50.13 42.85
C ARG A 506 -21.86 49.62 41.41
N LYS A 507 -22.54 48.47 41.28
CA LYS A 507 -22.98 47.86 40.00
C LYS A 507 -21.91 47.17 39.12
N TRP A 508 -21.05 46.33 39.71
CA TRP A 508 -20.30 45.26 39.00
C TRP A 508 -20.49 43.84 39.60
N ARG A 509 -21.53 43.64 40.42
CA ARG A 509 -22.21 42.32 40.46
C ARG A 509 -23.13 42.22 39.24
N ASN A 510 -23.29 41.02 38.68
CA ASN A 510 -24.12 40.66 37.51
C ASN A 510 -23.44 40.63 36.12
N LEU A 511 -22.12 40.36 36.04
CA LEU A 511 -21.45 39.98 34.76
C LEU A 511 -21.04 38.50 34.67
N PHE A 512 -21.32 37.72 35.72
CA PHE A 512 -21.20 36.25 35.74
C PHE A 512 -22.48 35.60 36.29
N ALA A 513 -23.63 36.26 36.10
CA ALA A 513 -24.91 35.61 36.30
C ALA A 513 -25.19 34.75 35.05
N LEU A 514 -25.10 33.42 35.20
CA LEU A 514 -25.76 32.51 34.27
C LEU A 514 -27.26 32.83 34.28
N PRO A 515 -27.98 32.75 33.15
CA PRO A 515 -29.42 32.87 33.16
C PRO A 515 -30.00 31.69 33.95
N GLU A 516 -30.71 31.98 35.05
CA GLU A 516 -31.50 30.97 35.75
C GLU A 516 -32.63 30.53 34.82
N SER A 517 -32.53 29.30 34.32
CA SER A 517 -33.65 28.63 33.67
C SER A 517 -34.67 28.25 34.76
N GLU A 518 -35.75 29.02 34.88
CA GLU A 518 -36.88 28.60 35.72
C GLU A 518 -37.38 27.22 35.24
N PRO A 519 -37.65 26.27 36.17
CA PRO A 519 -38.12 24.95 35.79
C PRO A 519 -39.57 25.04 35.31
N LEU A 520 -39.80 24.78 34.03
CA LEU A 520 -41.13 24.51 33.50
C LEU A 520 -41.66 23.19 34.09
N ILE A 521 -42.34 23.30 35.23
CA ILE A 521 -43.15 22.23 35.81
C ILE A 521 -44.30 21.96 34.83
N PHE A 522 -44.25 20.79 34.18
CA PHE A 522 -45.20 20.39 33.15
C PHE A 522 -45.85 19.05 33.51
N SER A 523 -47.12 19.08 33.93
CA SER A 523 -48.08 17.96 33.98
C SER A 523 -49.40 18.42 34.63
N PRO A 524 -50.55 17.83 34.28
CA PRO A 524 -50.98 17.48 32.93
C PRO A 524 -52.46 17.92 32.69
N ASP A 525 -53.02 17.55 31.53
CA ASP A 525 -54.48 17.49 31.23
C ASP A 525 -55.26 18.84 31.19
N SER A 526 -56.30 19.02 30.37
CA SER A 526 -56.80 18.29 29.18
C SER A 526 -57.80 19.18 28.40
N GLU A 527 -58.13 18.78 27.14
CA GLU A 527 -59.32 19.22 26.36
C GLU A 527 -59.42 20.73 25.95
N GLU A 528 -60.24 21.14 24.96
CA GLU A 528 -60.49 20.61 23.60
C GLU A 528 -61.13 21.74 22.74
N THR A 529 -61.15 21.60 21.40
CA THR A 529 -61.85 22.48 20.40
C THR A 529 -61.30 23.91 20.22
N GLY A 530 -61.41 24.57 19.06
CA GLY A 530 -61.77 24.07 17.72
C GLY A 530 -62.08 25.20 16.70
N TYR A 531 -61.50 25.11 15.49
CA TYR A 531 -61.78 25.95 14.30
C TYR A 531 -61.38 27.45 14.42
N ASN A 532 -61.24 28.26 13.35
CA ASN A 532 -61.65 28.10 11.94
C ASN A 532 -60.68 28.77 10.92
N TYR A 533 -60.98 28.65 9.62
CA TYR A 533 -60.13 28.99 8.47
C TYR A 533 -60.18 30.45 7.95
N GLN A 534 -59.17 30.79 7.13
CA GLN A 534 -59.16 31.76 6.01
C GLN A 534 -59.30 33.28 6.23
N SER A 535 -58.32 34.02 5.72
CA SER A 535 -58.54 35.04 4.66
C SER A 535 -57.21 35.30 3.91
N THR A 536 -57.28 35.73 2.64
CA THR A 536 -56.11 35.89 1.75
C THR A 536 -56.02 37.31 1.17
N MET A 537 -54.79 37.79 0.99
CA MET A 537 -54.36 38.54 -0.19
C MET A 537 -52.85 38.36 -0.39
#